data_AF-A0A8C4T6X7-F1
#
_entry.id   AF-A0A8C4T6X7-F1
#
_cell.length_a   1.000
_cell.length_b   1.000
_cell.length_c   1.000
_cell.angle_alpha   90.00
_cell.angle_beta   90.00
_cell.angle_gamma   90.00
#
_symmetry.space_group_name_H-M   'P 1'
#
loop_
_entity.id
_entity.type
_entity.pdbx_description
1 polymer ?
#
loop_
_entity_poly.entity_id
_entity_poly.type
_entity_poly.pdbx_seq_one_letter_code
_entity_poly.pdbx_strand_id
1 'polypeptide(L)'
;MLMSILNECFGNLNWFGSIMKDEGETAVMVTETYPETPFFWAIQLSEVSQNKMVTLFTAIAKSEKNQPYLGKDDAHRGKKCLAEFLFTPHDAGAWNRACILEVVNFFALVFFVDFGSTAFIPIYSLKFLSEEEFWQIPPLTQPFMLEEDVFCKERLVKTVLRGKIVGSHMCEHHIHRFVPFSEEARFHVRDLQERL
;
A
#
# COMPACT_ATOMS: atom_id res chain seq x y z
N MET A 1 5.13 5.74 -13.80
CA MET A 1 5.28 4.28 -14.01
C MET A 1 4.40 3.45 -13.07
N LEU A 2 4.36 3.72 -11.75
CA LEU A 2 3.44 3.02 -10.84
C LEU A 2 1.96 3.41 -11.09
N MET A 3 1.69 4.69 -11.28
CA MET A 3 0.33 5.19 -11.54
C MET A 3 -0.29 4.63 -12.83
N SER A 4 0.51 4.36 -13.86
CA SER A 4 -0.01 3.73 -15.08
C SER A 4 -0.43 2.28 -14.82
N ILE A 5 0.33 1.54 -14.01
CA ILE A 5 0.00 0.16 -13.64
C ILE A 5 -1.23 0.12 -12.71
N LEU A 6 -1.34 1.06 -11.77
CA LEU A 6 -2.55 1.17 -10.95
C LEU A 6 -3.77 1.56 -11.80
N ASN A 7 -3.58 2.38 -12.83
CA ASN A 7 -4.66 2.67 -13.77
C ASN A 7 -5.04 1.44 -14.60
N GLU A 8 -4.09 0.61 -15.02
CA GLU A 8 -4.37 -0.67 -15.69
C GLU A 8 -5.10 -1.64 -14.76
N CYS A 9 -4.69 -1.71 -13.48
CA CYS A 9 -5.27 -2.62 -12.50
C CYS A 9 -6.68 -2.16 -12.03
N PHE A 10 -6.97 -0.86 -11.98
CA PHE A 10 -8.25 -0.33 -11.45
C PHE A 10 -9.13 0.43 -12.46
N GLY A 11 -8.67 0.59 -13.72
CA GLY A 11 -9.39 1.22 -14.82
C GLY A 11 -9.56 2.73 -14.73
N ASN A 12 -9.76 3.27 -13.53
CA ASN A 12 -9.94 4.68 -13.27
C ASN A 12 -9.27 5.04 -11.93
N LEU A 13 -8.39 6.04 -11.93
CA LEU A 13 -7.71 6.55 -10.73
C LEU A 13 -8.56 7.56 -9.94
N ASN A 14 -9.81 7.82 -10.32
CA ASN A 14 -10.68 8.76 -9.58
C ASN A 14 -10.83 8.39 -8.10
N TRP A 15 -10.63 7.12 -7.73
CA TRP A 15 -10.57 6.71 -6.33
C TRP A 15 -9.38 7.34 -5.57
N PHE A 16 -8.25 7.64 -6.22
CA PHE A 16 -7.17 8.41 -5.60
C PHE A 16 -7.61 9.84 -5.25
N GLY A 17 -8.49 10.44 -6.04
CA GLY A 17 -9.01 11.79 -5.78
C GLY A 17 -10.27 11.82 -4.93
N SER A 18 -11.04 10.72 -4.88
CA SER A 18 -12.35 10.66 -4.21
C SER A 18 -12.30 10.09 -2.80
N ILE A 19 -11.17 9.51 -2.36
CA ILE A 19 -11.08 8.97 -0.99
C ILE A 19 -10.99 10.10 0.05
N MET A 20 -10.57 11.32 -0.31
CA MET A 20 -10.47 12.42 0.65
C MET A 20 -10.84 13.79 0.10
N LYS A 21 -12.08 14.21 0.40
CA LYS A 21 -12.52 15.60 0.26
C LYS A 21 -12.33 16.45 1.52
N ASP A 22 -11.87 15.86 2.62
CA ASP A 22 -11.81 16.56 3.89
C ASP A 22 -10.35 16.74 4.30
N GLU A 23 -9.79 17.91 3.93
CA GLU A 23 -8.72 18.48 4.74
C GLU A 23 -9.18 18.49 6.20
N GLY A 24 -8.43 17.85 7.08
CA GLY A 24 -8.97 17.56 8.40
C GLY A 24 -8.13 16.60 9.21
N GLU A 25 -8.51 16.51 10.49
CA GLU A 25 -7.87 15.65 11.46
C GLU A 25 -8.19 14.18 11.16
N THR A 26 -7.17 13.33 11.19
CA THR A 26 -7.31 11.91 10.91
C THR A 26 -6.21 11.07 11.58
N ALA A 27 -6.37 9.76 11.52
CA ALA A 27 -5.35 8.79 11.87
C ALA A 27 -5.05 7.90 10.67
N VAL A 28 -3.77 7.63 10.40
CA VAL A 28 -3.33 6.78 9.30
C VAL A 28 -2.42 5.67 9.84
N MET A 29 -2.59 4.44 9.35
CA MET A 29 -1.69 3.33 9.63
C MET A 29 -0.68 3.20 8.49
N VAL A 30 0.60 3.42 8.78
CA VAL A 30 1.67 3.35 7.78
C VAL A 30 1.89 1.89 7.36
N THR A 31 1.85 1.62 6.05
CA THR A 31 2.02 0.29 5.47
C THR A 31 3.36 0.11 4.77
N GLU A 32 3.94 1.18 4.23
CA GLU A 32 5.28 1.16 3.66
C GLU A 32 5.94 2.55 3.76
N THR A 33 7.27 2.57 3.89
CA THR A 33 8.09 3.79 3.94
C THR A 33 9.25 3.68 2.97
N TYR A 34 9.65 4.80 2.37
CA TYR A 34 10.84 4.83 1.53
C TYR A 34 11.98 5.54 2.26
N PRO A 35 13.12 4.86 2.51
CA PRO A 35 14.26 5.46 3.19
C PRO A 35 14.68 6.78 2.56
N GLU A 36 15.03 7.75 3.39
CA GLU A 36 15.54 9.08 2.98
C GLU A 36 14.55 9.92 2.14
N THR A 37 13.26 9.55 2.12
CA THR A 37 12.21 10.35 1.48
C THR A 37 11.10 10.70 2.46
N PRO A 38 10.35 11.79 2.23
CA PRO A 38 9.16 12.12 3.01
C PRO A 38 7.94 11.29 2.61
N PHE A 39 8.06 10.37 1.64
CA PHE A 39 6.93 9.62 1.09
C PHE A 39 6.70 8.31 1.83
N PHE A 40 5.43 8.00 2.04
CA PHE A 40 4.99 6.76 2.66
C PHE A 40 3.63 6.33 2.13
N TRP A 41 3.31 5.06 2.29
CA TRP A 41 1.98 4.51 2.04
C TRP A 41 1.27 4.32 3.37
N ALA A 42 -0.01 4.68 3.41
CA ALA A 42 -0.82 4.45 4.60
C ALA A 42 -2.28 4.20 4.29
N ILE A 43 -2.92 3.46 5.20
CA ILE A 43 -4.37 3.27 5.25
C ILE A 43 -4.93 4.33 6.20
N GLN A 44 -5.81 5.18 5.71
CA GLN A 44 -6.56 6.06 6.61
C GLN A 44 -7.54 5.26 7.45
N LEU A 45 -7.53 5.46 8.76
CA LEU A 45 -8.37 4.74 9.70
C LEU A 45 -9.75 5.40 9.76
N SER A 46 -10.75 4.74 9.18
CA SER A 46 -12.15 5.14 9.21
C SER A 46 -13.05 3.91 9.14
N GLU A 47 -14.34 4.07 9.47
CA GLU A 47 -15.32 3.01 9.29
C GLU A 47 -15.40 2.53 7.83
N VAL A 48 -15.22 3.45 6.88
CA VAL A 48 -15.22 3.14 5.44
C VAL A 48 -14.05 2.23 5.06
N SER A 49 -12.82 2.54 5.51
CA SER A 49 -11.66 1.70 5.21
C SER A 49 -11.71 0.37 5.94
N GLN A 50 -12.24 0.34 7.17
CA GLN A 50 -12.48 -0.89 7.92
C GLN A 50 -13.46 -1.81 7.18
N ASN A 51 -14.59 -1.29 6.72
CA ASN A 51 -15.58 -2.06 5.97
C ASN A 51 -14.99 -2.61 4.67
N LYS A 52 -14.25 -1.79 3.90
CA LYS A 52 -13.54 -2.25 2.70
C LYS A 52 -12.55 -3.37 3.00
N MET A 53 -11.77 -3.23 4.07
CA MET A 53 -10.79 -4.23 4.51
C MET A 53 -11.47 -5.57 4.84
N VAL A 54 -12.52 -5.54 5.66
CA VAL A 54 -13.28 -6.74 6.05
C VAL A 54 -13.89 -7.41 4.82
N THR A 55 -14.57 -6.65 3.97
CA THR A 55 -15.19 -7.17 2.74
C THR A 55 -14.16 -7.83 1.83
N LEU A 56 -13.06 -7.14 1.54
CA LEU A 56 -12.03 -7.62 0.61
C LEU A 56 -11.34 -8.88 1.11
N PHE A 57 -10.80 -8.86 2.33
CA PHE A 57 -10.02 -10.01 2.83
C PHE A 57 -10.90 -11.21 3.15
N THR A 58 -12.17 -11.00 3.53
CA THR A 58 -13.13 -12.10 3.66
C THR A 58 -13.43 -12.74 2.30
N ALA A 59 -13.57 -11.96 1.24
CA ALA A 59 -13.80 -12.47 -0.11
C ALA A 59 -12.59 -13.26 -0.63
N ILE A 60 -11.37 -12.73 -0.45
CA ILE A 60 -10.14 -13.40 -0.86
C ILE A 60 -9.97 -14.72 -0.09
N ALA A 61 -10.15 -14.73 1.23
CA ALA A 61 -10.01 -15.94 2.03
C ALA A 61 -10.99 -17.06 1.61
N LYS A 62 -12.15 -16.70 1.04
CA LYS A 62 -13.12 -17.66 0.50
C LYS A 62 -12.75 -18.17 -0.89
N SER A 63 -12.14 -17.33 -1.74
CA SER A 63 -11.85 -17.66 -3.14
C SER A 63 -10.47 -18.28 -3.36
N GLU A 64 -9.47 -17.92 -2.54
CA GLU A 64 -8.04 -18.20 -2.82
C GLU A 64 -7.73 -19.68 -3.06
N LYS A 65 -8.42 -20.59 -2.36
CA LYS A 65 -8.19 -22.05 -2.49
C LYS A 65 -8.57 -22.57 -3.86
N ASN A 66 -9.53 -21.92 -4.51
CA ASN A 66 -10.03 -22.31 -5.81
C ASN A 66 -9.29 -21.61 -6.96
N GLN A 67 -8.44 -20.63 -6.66
CA GLN A 67 -7.68 -19.91 -7.67
C GLN A 67 -6.50 -20.75 -8.18
N PRO A 68 -6.36 -20.91 -9.51
CA PRO A 68 -5.22 -21.62 -10.09
C PRO A 68 -3.93 -20.81 -9.90
N TYR A 69 -2.80 -21.51 -9.87
CA TYR A 69 -1.48 -20.87 -9.91
C TYR A 69 -1.16 -20.30 -11.29
N LEU A 70 -0.35 -19.24 -11.35
CA LEU A 70 0.08 -18.64 -12.60
C LEU A 70 1.09 -19.53 -13.33
N GLY A 71 0.85 -19.71 -14.63
CA GLY A 71 1.86 -20.19 -15.55
C GLY A 71 2.86 -19.08 -15.92
N LYS A 72 4.05 -19.48 -16.40
CA LYS A 72 5.07 -18.54 -16.87
C LYS A 72 4.57 -17.65 -18.01
N ASP A 73 3.80 -18.23 -18.93
CA ASP A 73 3.30 -17.52 -20.12
C ASP A 73 2.17 -16.52 -19.79
N ASP A 74 1.49 -16.72 -18.66
CA ASP A 74 0.46 -15.82 -18.15
C ASP A 74 1.01 -14.66 -17.33
N ALA A 75 2.26 -14.79 -16.85
CA ALA A 75 2.92 -13.77 -16.06
C ALA A 75 3.50 -12.68 -16.98
N HIS A 76 2.85 -11.52 -16.95
CA HIS A 76 3.31 -10.33 -17.66
C HIS A 76 2.99 -9.08 -16.85
N ARG A 77 3.64 -7.96 -17.19
CA ARG A 77 3.38 -6.67 -16.57
C ARG A 77 1.89 -6.30 -16.64
N GLY A 78 1.36 -5.76 -15.55
CA GLY A 78 -0.05 -5.39 -15.40
C GLY A 78 -0.96 -6.56 -15.03
N LYS A 79 -0.44 -7.80 -15.00
CA LYS A 79 -1.24 -8.97 -14.60
C LYS A 79 -1.68 -8.86 -13.14
N LYS A 80 -2.99 -8.93 -12.96
CA LYS A 80 -3.69 -9.04 -11.67
C LYS A 80 -3.52 -10.45 -11.10
N CYS A 81 -3.10 -10.54 -9.84
CA CYS A 81 -2.85 -11.82 -9.17
C CYS A 81 -3.07 -11.74 -7.65
N LEU A 82 -3.05 -12.90 -7.03
CA LEU A 82 -2.87 -13.07 -5.59
C LEU A 82 -1.41 -13.47 -5.30
N ALA A 83 -0.88 -12.92 -4.22
CA ALA A 83 0.43 -13.28 -3.68
C ALA A 83 0.34 -13.38 -2.15
N GLU A 84 1.12 -14.29 -1.55
CA GLU A 84 1.26 -14.30 -0.10
C GLU A 84 2.10 -13.11 0.35
N PHE A 85 1.57 -12.35 1.29
CA PHE A 85 2.24 -11.23 1.92
C PHE A 85 2.58 -11.60 3.36
N LEU A 86 3.85 -11.45 3.71
CA LEU A 86 4.35 -11.64 5.06
C LEU A 86 4.46 -10.28 5.72
N PHE A 87 3.60 -10.01 6.69
CA PHE A 87 3.64 -8.72 7.39
C PHE A 87 4.83 -8.67 8.38
N THR A 88 5.15 -9.78 9.05
CA THR A 88 6.42 -10.01 9.75
C THR A 88 7.08 -11.31 9.27
N PRO A 89 8.39 -11.51 9.49
CA PRO A 89 9.07 -12.77 9.21
C PRO A 89 8.51 -13.98 9.97
N HIS A 90 7.68 -13.77 10.99
CA HIS A 90 7.12 -14.81 11.85
C HIS A 90 5.63 -15.04 11.62
N ASP A 91 4.97 -14.21 10.81
CA ASP A 91 3.56 -14.39 10.48
C ASP A 91 3.39 -15.46 9.41
N ALA A 92 2.29 -16.22 9.51
CA ALA A 92 1.83 -16.99 8.37
C ALA A 92 1.42 -16.00 7.26
N GLY A 93 1.89 -16.24 6.03
CA GLY A 93 1.51 -15.44 4.88
C GLY A 93 0.00 -15.44 4.67
N ALA A 94 -0.55 -14.28 4.33
CA ALA A 94 -1.93 -14.17 3.89
C ALA A 94 -1.98 -13.86 2.40
N TRP A 95 -2.99 -14.35 1.69
CA TRP A 95 -3.21 -14.02 0.28
C TRP A 95 -3.70 -12.59 0.14
N ASN A 96 -3.02 -11.82 -0.69
CA ASN A 96 -3.28 -10.40 -0.92
C ASN A 96 -3.31 -10.09 -2.40
N ARG A 97 -4.05 -9.05 -2.78
CA ARG A 97 -4.06 -8.55 -4.15
C ARG A 97 -2.69 -8.02 -4.52
N ALA A 98 -2.23 -8.39 -5.71
CA ALA A 98 -0.98 -7.92 -6.26
C ALA A 98 -1.12 -7.67 -7.78
N CYS A 99 -0.27 -6.79 -8.29
CA CYS A 99 -0.17 -6.47 -9.72
C CYS A 99 1.30 -6.69 -10.13
N ILE A 100 1.57 -7.44 -11.19
CA ILE A 100 2.94 -7.68 -11.67
C ILE A 100 3.50 -6.39 -12.28
N LEU A 101 4.61 -5.91 -11.74
CA LEU A 101 5.35 -4.76 -12.27
C LEU A 101 6.33 -5.18 -13.37
N GLU A 102 7.01 -6.31 -13.17
CA GLU A 102 8.05 -6.81 -14.07
C GLU A 102 8.22 -8.32 -13.89
N VAL A 103 8.67 -9.00 -14.95
CA VAL A 103 8.99 -10.43 -14.92
C VAL A 103 10.47 -10.60 -15.23
N VAL A 104 11.20 -11.25 -14.34
CA VAL A 104 12.63 -11.53 -14.45
C VAL A 104 12.85 -13.03 -14.28
N ASN A 105 13.11 -13.72 -15.40
CA ASN A 105 13.27 -15.18 -15.46
C ASN A 105 12.06 -15.96 -14.91
N PHE A 106 12.15 -16.42 -13.67
CA PHE A 106 11.14 -17.22 -12.97
C PHE A 106 10.49 -16.46 -11.79
N PHE A 107 10.86 -15.18 -11.63
CA PHE A 107 10.35 -14.31 -10.59
C PHE A 107 9.54 -13.17 -11.22
N ALA A 108 8.53 -12.72 -10.49
CA ALA A 108 7.83 -11.48 -10.78
C ALA A 108 8.14 -10.47 -9.67
N LEU A 109 8.49 -9.24 -10.05
CA LEU A 109 8.38 -8.10 -9.16
C LEU A 109 6.90 -7.74 -9.08
N VAL A 110 6.29 -7.91 -7.91
CA VAL A 110 4.88 -7.58 -7.69
C VAL A 110 4.74 -6.33 -6.83
N PHE A 111 3.63 -5.62 -7.01
CA PHE A 111 3.18 -4.55 -6.13
C PHE A 111 1.94 -5.00 -5.36
N PHE A 112 2.02 -5.00 -4.03
CA PHE A 112 0.90 -5.28 -3.15
C PHE A 112 0.02 -4.04 -3.07
N VAL A 113 -1.06 -4.03 -3.85
CA VAL A 113 -1.89 -2.84 -4.07
C VAL A 113 -2.49 -2.28 -2.79
N ASP A 114 -2.72 -3.11 -1.78
CA ASP A 114 -3.32 -2.73 -0.50
C ASP A 114 -2.31 -2.28 0.56
N PHE A 115 -1.00 -2.41 0.29
CA PHE A 115 0.07 -2.08 1.24
C PHE A 115 1.12 -1.11 0.68
N GLY A 116 1.19 -0.93 -0.63
CA GLY A 116 2.14 -0.01 -1.25
C GLY A 116 3.57 -0.56 -1.33
N SER A 117 3.75 -1.83 -0.99
CA SER A 117 5.04 -2.51 -0.94
C SER A 117 5.28 -3.35 -2.19
N THR A 118 6.55 -3.64 -2.47
CA THR A 118 6.97 -4.49 -3.59
C THR A 118 7.79 -5.68 -3.10
N ALA A 119 7.66 -6.82 -3.79
CA ALA A 119 8.50 -7.98 -3.53
C ALA A 119 8.80 -8.76 -4.82
N PHE A 120 9.94 -9.44 -4.84
CA PHE A 120 10.21 -10.48 -5.84
C PHE A 120 9.63 -11.81 -5.36
N ILE A 121 8.72 -12.37 -6.14
CA ILE A 121 8.01 -13.60 -5.81
C ILE A 121 8.15 -14.59 -6.96
N PRO A 122 8.43 -15.88 -6.69
CA PRO A 122 8.41 -16.90 -7.74
C PRO A 122 7.06 -16.94 -8.45
N ILE A 123 7.05 -17.01 -9.78
CA ILE A 123 5.80 -16.98 -10.57
C ILE A 123 4.89 -18.13 -10.18
N TYR A 124 5.46 -19.32 -9.93
CA TYR A 124 4.69 -20.51 -9.56
C TYR A 124 4.00 -20.42 -8.19
N SER A 125 4.35 -19.43 -7.35
CA SER A 125 3.65 -19.17 -6.08
C SER A 125 2.58 -18.08 -6.18
N LEU A 126 2.39 -17.47 -7.35
CA LEU A 126 1.30 -16.53 -7.59
C LEU A 126 0.03 -17.28 -8.02
N LYS A 127 -1.13 -16.77 -7.64
CA LYS A 127 -2.44 -17.28 -8.10
C LYS A 127 -3.20 -16.26 -8.94
N PHE A 128 -4.07 -16.73 -9.82
CA PHE A 128 -4.91 -15.85 -10.64
C PHE A 128 -5.91 -15.10 -9.77
N LEU A 129 -6.24 -13.88 -10.20
CA LEU A 129 -7.33 -13.09 -9.62
C LEU A 129 -7.89 -12.13 -10.68
N SER A 130 -8.74 -12.66 -11.56
CA SER A 130 -9.30 -11.88 -12.67
C SER A 130 -10.71 -11.38 -12.41
N GLU A 131 -11.38 -11.85 -11.37
CA GLU A 131 -12.77 -11.49 -11.09
C GLU A 131 -12.86 -10.01 -10.72
N GLU A 132 -13.64 -9.26 -11.50
CA GLU A 132 -13.71 -7.80 -11.39
C GLU A 132 -14.17 -7.34 -10.00
N GLU A 133 -14.99 -8.12 -9.29
CA GLU A 133 -15.48 -7.79 -7.96
C GLU A 133 -14.35 -7.45 -6.96
N PHE A 134 -13.21 -8.15 -7.06
CA PHE A 134 -12.05 -7.86 -6.21
C PHE A 134 -11.42 -6.53 -6.57
N TRP A 135 -11.51 -6.09 -7.82
CA TRP A 135 -10.85 -4.89 -8.35
C TRP A 135 -11.77 -3.67 -8.38
N GLN A 136 -13.08 -3.84 -8.16
CA GLN A 136 -14.01 -2.73 -7.91
C GLN A 136 -13.84 -2.10 -6.53
N ILE A 137 -13.28 -2.84 -5.56
CA ILE A 137 -12.89 -2.28 -4.26
C ILE A 137 -11.58 -1.50 -4.48
N PRO A 138 -11.52 -0.17 -4.25
CA PRO A 138 -10.27 0.57 -4.39
C PRO A 138 -9.18 0.04 -3.43
N PRO A 139 -7.90 0.28 -3.72
CA PRO A 139 -6.81 0.03 -2.78
C PRO A 139 -7.08 0.58 -1.39
N LEU A 140 -6.68 -0.19 -0.37
CA LEU A 140 -6.81 0.23 1.02
C LEU A 140 -5.83 1.35 1.40
N THR A 141 -4.65 1.34 0.76
CA THR A 141 -3.59 2.30 1.02
C THR A 141 -3.51 3.37 -0.05
N GLN A 142 -2.98 4.52 0.30
CA GLN A 142 -2.69 5.62 -0.62
C GLN A 142 -1.37 6.30 -0.23
N PRO A 143 -0.73 7.03 -1.17
CA PRO A 143 0.53 7.68 -0.91
C PRO A 143 0.31 9.00 -0.17
N PHE A 144 1.20 9.23 0.79
CA PHE A 144 1.29 10.45 1.57
C PHE A 144 2.71 11.00 1.51
N MET A 145 2.83 12.28 1.85
CA MET A 145 4.09 12.99 2.05
C MET A 145 4.03 13.69 3.41
N LEU A 146 5.05 13.52 4.24
CA LEU A 146 5.22 14.33 5.45
C LEU A 146 5.58 15.77 5.05
N GLU A 147 4.90 16.76 5.64
CA GLU A 147 5.12 18.18 5.31
C GLU A 147 6.29 18.83 6.06
N GLU A 148 6.72 18.26 7.19
CA GLU A 148 7.97 18.63 7.87
C GLU A 148 9.13 17.80 7.29
N ASP A 149 10.38 18.31 7.32
CA ASP A 149 11.64 17.59 7.01
C ASP A 149 11.93 16.44 8.01
N VAL A 150 10.88 15.71 8.41
CA VAL A 150 10.91 14.57 9.31
C VAL A 150 11.37 13.38 8.49
N PHE A 151 12.68 13.27 8.35
CA PHE A 151 13.32 12.05 7.90
C PHE A 151 13.21 11.02 9.01
N CYS A 152 12.25 10.10 8.90
CA CYS A 152 12.28 8.95 9.79
C CYS A 152 13.38 8.00 9.32
N LYS A 153 14.50 7.98 10.06
CA LYS A 153 15.55 6.97 9.89
C LYS A 153 15.08 5.57 10.27
N GLU A 154 13.97 5.48 11.00
CA GLU A 154 13.36 4.23 11.41
C GLU A 154 12.15 3.87 10.53
N ARG A 155 11.96 2.57 10.33
CA ARG A 155 10.87 2.04 9.51
C ARG A 155 9.55 2.19 10.28
N LEU A 156 8.81 3.28 10.04
CA LEU A 156 7.50 3.56 10.66
C LEU A 156 6.38 2.60 10.26
N VAL A 157 6.68 1.54 9.52
CA VAL A 157 5.70 0.55 9.07
C VAL A 157 5.01 -0.05 10.29
N LYS A 158 3.67 -0.11 10.24
CA LYS A 158 2.74 -0.52 11.31
C LYS A 158 2.51 0.49 12.42
N THR A 159 3.04 1.69 12.29
CA THR A 159 2.74 2.78 13.22
C THR A 159 1.46 3.50 12.81
N VAL A 160 0.65 3.86 13.80
CA VAL A 160 -0.49 4.76 13.60
C VAL A 160 -0.03 6.19 13.84
N LEU A 161 -0.12 7.03 12.80
CA LEU A 161 0.15 8.46 12.90
C LEU A 161 -1.17 9.23 13.02
N ARG A 162 -1.27 10.11 14.00
CA ARG A 162 -2.40 11.05 14.15
C ARG A 162 -1.96 12.43 13.69
N GLY A 163 -2.79 13.08 12.88
CA GLY A 163 -2.41 14.33 12.24
C GLY A 163 -3.49 14.90 11.35
N LYS A 164 -3.11 15.85 10.52
CA LYS A 164 -4.00 16.55 9.59
C LYS A 164 -3.54 16.33 8.15
N ILE A 165 -4.50 16.09 7.27
CA ILE A 165 -4.29 16.21 5.83
C ILE A 165 -4.51 17.68 5.45
N VAL A 166 -3.50 18.30 4.85
CA VAL A 166 -3.43 19.74 4.57
C VAL A 166 -3.47 20.08 3.07
N GLY A 167 -3.85 19.09 2.26
CA GLY A 167 -3.94 19.21 0.81
C GLY A 167 -3.13 18.14 0.08
N SER A 168 -2.87 18.39 -1.21
CA SER A 168 -2.16 17.45 -2.08
C SER A 168 -0.82 18.00 -2.57
N HIS A 169 0.12 17.12 -2.87
CA HIS A 169 1.40 17.45 -3.49
C HIS A 169 1.22 18.24 -4.80
N MET A 170 2.15 19.16 -5.08
CA MET A 170 1.98 20.16 -6.13
C MET A 170 1.99 19.57 -7.54
N CYS A 171 2.85 18.58 -7.79
CA CYS A 171 2.98 17.93 -9.11
C CYS A 171 2.22 16.60 -9.20
N GLU A 172 1.90 16.01 -8.05
CA GLU A 172 1.32 14.67 -7.96
C GLU A 172 0.13 14.72 -7.02
N HIS A 173 -1.01 15.25 -7.50
CA HIS A 173 -2.18 15.55 -6.66
C HIS A 173 -2.80 14.35 -5.94
N HIS A 174 -2.41 13.13 -6.33
CA HIS A 174 -2.81 11.88 -5.68
C HIS A 174 -1.98 11.55 -4.43
N ILE A 175 -0.89 12.29 -4.17
CA ILE A 175 -0.09 12.20 -2.95
C ILE A 175 -0.58 13.28 -1.98
N HIS A 176 -1.05 12.87 -0.81
CA HIS A 176 -1.57 13.79 0.21
C HIS A 176 -0.46 14.30 1.13
N ARG A 177 -0.46 15.60 1.46
CA ARG A 177 0.43 16.16 2.48
C ARG A 177 -0.17 15.94 3.87
N PHE A 178 0.64 15.42 4.78
CA PHE A 178 0.25 15.04 6.14
C PHE A 178 1.12 15.72 7.20
N VAL A 179 0.47 16.31 8.20
CA VAL A 179 1.11 16.98 9.36
C VAL A 179 0.74 16.22 10.64
N PRO A 180 1.68 15.57 11.34
CA PRO A 180 1.38 14.87 12.59
C PRO A 180 1.09 15.84 13.78
N PHE A 181 0.20 15.48 14.72
CA PHE A 181 -0.29 16.40 15.77
C PHE A 181 0.65 16.68 16.94
N SER A 182 1.47 15.75 17.44
CA SER A 182 2.59 16.06 18.37
C SER A 182 3.50 14.87 18.75
N GLU A 183 4.72 15.26 19.11
CA GLU A 183 5.89 14.66 19.78
C GLU A 183 6.30 13.18 19.72
N GLU A 184 5.45 12.17 19.57
CA GLU A 184 5.94 10.76 19.50
C GLU A 184 6.74 10.50 18.20
N ALA A 185 6.40 11.23 17.13
CA ALA A 185 7.20 11.31 15.91
C ALA A 185 8.43 12.25 16.02
N ARG A 186 8.46 13.14 17.03
CA ARG A 186 9.59 14.10 17.26
C ARG A 186 10.60 13.59 18.30
N PHE A 187 10.23 12.70 19.21
CA PHE A 187 11.12 12.14 20.24
C PHE A 187 12.17 11.18 19.66
N HIS A 188 11.82 10.39 18.64
CA HIS A 188 12.81 9.60 17.89
C HIS A 188 13.87 10.47 17.16
N VAL A 189 13.62 11.77 17.00
CA VAL A 189 14.52 12.70 16.29
C VAL A 189 15.51 13.37 17.26
N ARG A 190 15.14 13.60 18.54
CA ARG A 190 16.02 14.24 19.52
C ARG A 190 16.96 13.28 20.26
N ASP A 191 16.52 12.07 20.58
CA ASP A 191 17.36 11.10 21.33
C ASP A 191 18.58 10.58 20.53
N LEU A 192 18.61 10.83 19.21
CA LEU A 192 19.75 10.53 18.34
C LEU A 192 20.80 11.65 18.28
N GLN A 193 20.48 12.87 18.73
CA GLN A 193 21.43 13.98 18.76
C GLN A 193 22.22 14.06 20.08
N GLU A 194 21.78 13.38 21.14
CA GLU A 194 22.46 13.34 22.45
C GLU A 194 23.30 12.07 22.67
N ARG A 195 23.47 11.22 21.64
CA ARG A 195 24.27 9.98 21.71
C ARG A 195 25.48 9.94 20.77
N LEU A 196 26.02 11.11 20.44
CA LEU A 196 27.34 11.28 19.81
C LEU A 196 28.28 12.07 20.70
#